data_AF-A0A7G2IH60-F1
#
_entry.id   AF-A0A7G2IH60-F1
#
_cell.length_a   1.000
_cell.length_b   1.000
_cell.length_c   1.000
_cell.angle_alpha   90.00
_cell.angle_beta   90.00
_cell.angle_gamma   90.00
#
_symmetry.space_group_name_H-M   'P 1'
#
loop_
_entity.id
_entity.type
_entity.pdbx_description
1 polymer ?
#
loop_
_entity_poly.entity_id
_entity_poly.type
_entity_poly.pdbx_seq_one_letter_code
_entity_poly.pdbx_strand_id
1 'polypeptide(L)'
;MKLLKTTKWLTAHGYNFDVGLGQINSANFPKLNVSAADLFNGCKNLEAAQYVLNYCYQLATKEYAPGQSALRHALSCYNTGSLTAGFTNGYVSKVVAQIGQSKPVIPALKADDGSTDVESVDTAIDAVPVDAADGEEQPKRRRYD
;
A
#
# COMPACT_ATOMS: atom_id res chain seq x y z
N MET A 1 -14.93 5.60 22.32
CA MET A 1 -16.35 5.93 22.02
C MET A 1 -16.54 6.94 20.87
N LYS A 2 -15.69 7.98 20.70
CA LYS A 2 -15.91 9.06 19.71
C LYS A 2 -15.88 8.59 18.24
N LEU A 3 -14.88 7.78 17.86
CA LEU A 3 -14.69 7.31 16.48
C LEU A 3 -15.89 6.50 15.95
N LEU A 4 -16.41 5.57 16.74
CA LEU A 4 -17.59 4.77 16.38
C LEU A 4 -18.86 5.61 16.21
N LYS A 5 -19.01 6.68 16.99
CA LYS A 5 -20.14 7.61 16.82
C LYS A 5 -20.00 8.37 15.50
N THR A 6 -18.80 8.86 15.18
CA THR A 6 -18.52 9.56 13.93
C THR A 6 -18.75 8.67 12.71
N THR A 7 -18.23 7.44 12.70
CA THR A 7 -18.42 6.54 11.55
C THR A 7 -19.87 6.15 11.35
N LYS A 8 -20.63 5.91 12.42
CA LYS A 8 -22.09 5.69 12.34
C LYS A 8 -22.82 6.90 11.74
N TRP A 9 -22.46 8.12 12.18
CA TRP A 9 -23.04 9.34 11.63
C TRP A 9 -22.72 9.50 10.14
N LEU A 10 -21.46 9.26 9.74
CA LEU A 10 -21.03 9.32 8.34
C LEU A 10 -21.80 8.32 7.47
N THR A 11 -21.91 7.07 7.92
CA THR A 11 -22.68 6.03 7.22
C THR A 11 -24.15 6.40 7.10
N ALA A 12 -24.78 6.89 8.19
CA ALA A 12 -26.19 7.27 8.18
C ALA A 12 -26.51 8.44 7.23
N HIS A 13 -25.52 9.26 6.90
CA HIS A 13 -25.65 10.39 5.96
C HIS A 13 -25.08 10.08 4.56
N GLY A 14 -24.70 8.83 4.29
CA GLY A 14 -24.25 8.40 2.96
C GLY A 14 -22.86 8.93 2.56
N TYR A 15 -22.03 9.35 3.51
CA TYR A 15 -20.67 9.79 3.22
C TYR A 15 -19.76 8.60 2.86
N ASN A 16 -18.81 8.86 1.95
CA ASN A 16 -17.69 7.97 1.68
C ASN A 16 -16.48 8.40 2.50
N PHE A 17 -15.90 7.48 3.28
CA PHE A 17 -14.79 7.76 4.19
C PHE A 17 -13.86 6.56 4.34
N ASP A 18 -12.65 6.80 4.83
CA ASP A 18 -11.63 5.77 5.06
C ASP A 18 -11.44 5.50 6.56
N VAL A 19 -11.06 4.27 6.92
CA VAL A 19 -10.91 3.85 8.32
C VAL A 19 -9.60 3.11 8.59
N GLY A 20 -8.96 3.47 9.70
CA GLY A 20 -7.83 2.77 10.30
C GLY A 20 -6.50 2.96 9.55
N LEU A 21 -5.48 2.21 9.95
CA LEU A 21 -4.09 2.35 9.51
C LEU A 21 -3.92 2.22 7.98
N GLY A 22 -4.57 1.23 7.39
CA GLY A 22 -4.60 0.99 5.95
C GLY A 22 -5.56 1.88 5.18
N GLN A 23 -6.27 2.79 5.86
CA GLN A 23 -7.22 3.72 5.26
C GLN A 23 -8.24 3.01 4.35
N ILE A 24 -8.94 1.99 4.88
CA ILE A 24 -9.90 1.21 4.09
C ILE A 24 -11.15 2.03 3.83
N ASN A 25 -11.47 2.20 2.55
CA ASN A 25 -12.63 2.94 2.11
C ASN A 25 -13.95 2.24 2.44
N SER A 26 -14.93 3.01 2.93
CA SER A 26 -16.25 2.55 3.36
C SER A 26 -17.05 1.85 2.27
N ALA A 27 -16.83 2.18 0.99
CA ALA A 27 -17.46 1.50 -0.14
C ALA A 27 -17.00 0.03 -0.28
N ASN A 28 -15.84 -0.33 0.29
CA ASN A 28 -15.31 -1.69 0.24
C ASN A 28 -15.81 -2.58 1.39
N PHE A 29 -16.45 -2.02 2.42
CA PHE A 29 -16.85 -2.77 3.62
C PHE A 29 -17.72 -4.00 3.31
N PRO A 30 -18.75 -3.91 2.44
CA PRO A 30 -19.57 -5.07 2.12
C PRO A 30 -18.78 -6.19 1.45
N LYS A 31 -17.86 -5.83 0.53
CA LYS A 31 -17.02 -6.81 -0.19
C LYS A 31 -16.01 -7.50 0.73
N LEU A 32 -15.51 -6.76 1.72
CA LEU A 32 -14.54 -7.25 2.70
C LEU A 32 -15.20 -7.92 3.90
N ASN A 33 -16.53 -7.85 4.03
CA ASN A 33 -17.30 -8.32 5.17
C ASN A 33 -16.78 -7.78 6.53
N VAL A 34 -16.50 -6.48 6.59
CA VAL A 34 -15.99 -5.78 7.78
C VAL A 34 -16.88 -4.61 8.16
N SER A 35 -16.86 -4.23 9.43
CA SER A 35 -17.45 -2.98 9.92
C SER A 35 -16.37 -1.92 10.23
N ALA A 36 -16.77 -0.66 10.36
CA ALA A 36 -15.87 0.38 10.87
C ALA A 36 -15.29 0.02 12.26
N ALA A 37 -16.05 -0.70 13.09
CA ALA A 37 -15.59 -1.14 14.41
C ALA A 37 -14.47 -2.17 14.31
N ASP A 38 -14.59 -3.12 13.37
CA ASP A 38 -13.54 -4.08 13.06
C ASP A 38 -12.26 -3.39 12.62
N LEU A 39 -12.38 -2.36 11.77
CA LEU A 39 -11.25 -1.63 11.20
C LEU A 39 -10.55 -0.69 12.18
N PHE A 40 -11.08 -0.51 13.40
CA PHE A 40 -10.33 0.12 14.50
C PHE A 40 -9.46 -0.89 15.27
N ASN A 41 -9.64 -2.20 15.05
CA ASN A 41 -8.66 -3.20 15.47
C ASN A 41 -7.52 -3.23 14.43
N GLY A 42 -6.28 -2.99 14.89
CA GLY A 42 -5.13 -2.89 14.00
C GLY A 42 -4.90 -4.12 13.12
N CYS A 43 -5.00 -5.33 13.69
CA CYS A 43 -4.79 -6.57 12.94
C CYS A 43 -5.85 -6.77 11.86
N LYS A 44 -7.14 -6.61 12.20
CA LYS A 44 -8.24 -6.71 11.22
C LYS A 44 -8.12 -5.66 10.11
N ASN A 45 -7.66 -4.46 10.45
CA ASN A 45 -7.45 -3.39 9.48
C ASN A 45 -6.31 -3.71 8.51
N LEU A 46 -5.19 -4.23 9.02
CA LEU A 46 -4.06 -4.65 8.18
C LEU A 46 -4.40 -5.86 7.31
N GLU A 47 -5.22 -6.79 7.82
CA GLU A 47 -5.75 -7.91 7.03
C GLU A 47 -6.62 -7.41 5.86
N ALA A 48 -7.53 -6.47 6.12
CA ALA A 48 -8.34 -5.84 5.08
C ALA A 48 -7.47 -5.10 4.04
N ALA A 49 -6.43 -4.39 4.48
CA ALA A 49 -5.49 -3.69 3.59
C ALA A 49 -4.69 -4.69 2.73
N GLN A 50 -4.20 -5.76 3.33
CA GLN A 50 -3.50 -6.84 2.63
C GLN A 50 -4.39 -7.50 1.58
N TYR A 51 -5.68 -7.72 1.88
CA TYR A 51 -6.63 -8.26 0.89
C TYR A 51 -6.78 -7.34 -0.32
N VAL A 52 -7.03 -6.04 -0.11
CA VAL A 52 -7.20 -5.07 -1.20
C VAL A 52 -5.92 -4.94 -2.03
N LEU A 53 -4.76 -4.84 -1.37
CA LEU A 53 -3.48 -4.74 -2.07
C LEU A 53 -3.18 -6.00 -2.88
N ASN A 54 -3.42 -7.18 -2.32
CA ASN A 54 -3.21 -8.44 -3.02
C ASN A 54 -4.14 -8.59 -4.23
N TYR A 55 -5.42 -8.19 -4.10
CA TYR A 55 -6.34 -8.14 -5.24
C TYR A 55 -5.82 -7.24 -6.36
N CYS A 56 -5.39 -6.02 -6.03
CA CYS A 56 -4.80 -5.10 -7.00
C CYS A 56 -3.51 -5.64 -7.62
N TYR A 57 -2.67 -6.34 -6.85
CA TYR A 57 -1.44 -6.95 -7.35
C TYR A 57 -1.73 -8.08 -8.33
N GLN A 58 -2.70 -8.94 -8.03
CA GLN A 58 -3.15 -9.99 -8.95
C GLN A 58 -3.72 -9.44 -10.26
N LEU A 59 -4.39 -8.29 -10.22
CA LEU A 59 -4.79 -7.58 -11.43
C LEU A 59 -3.58 -7.04 -12.19
N ALA A 60 -2.65 -6.39 -11.49
CA ALA A 60 -1.46 -5.82 -12.11
C ALA A 60 -0.58 -6.89 -12.78
N THR A 61 -0.41 -8.06 -12.18
CA THR A 61 0.42 -9.15 -12.75
C THR A 61 -0.16 -9.76 -14.03
N LYS A 62 -1.41 -9.43 -14.40
CA LYS A 62 -1.98 -9.84 -15.69
C LYS A 62 -1.50 -8.95 -16.85
N GLU A 63 -1.09 -7.72 -16.54
CA GLU A 63 -0.73 -6.70 -17.54
C GLU A 63 0.76 -6.33 -17.47
N TYR A 64 1.40 -6.51 -16.31
CA TYR A 64 2.77 -6.08 -16.03
C TYR A 64 3.62 -7.22 -15.46
N ALA A 65 4.93 -7.13 -15.66
CA ALA A 65 5.88 -8.09 -15.11
C ALA A 65 5.78 -8.16 -13.56
N PRO A 66 5.78 -9.38 -12.96
CA PRO A 66 5.78 -9.54 -11.52
C PRO A 66 6.96 -8.83 -10.85
N GLY A 67 6.79 -8.46 -9.57
CA GLY A 67 7.77 -7.71 -8.79
C GLY A 67 7.43 -6.23 -8.70
N GLN A 68 8.45 -5.36 -8.74
CA GLN A 68 8.29 -3.92 -8.48
C GLN A 68 7.38 -3.22 -9.49
N SER A 69 7.38 -3.64 -10.76
CA SER A 69 6.49 -3.06 -11.78
C SER A 69 5.02 -3.31 -11.43
N ALA A 70 4.61 -4.58 -11.31
CA ALA A 70 3.26 -4.93 -10.87
C ALA A 70 2.89 -4.31 -9.50
N LEU A 71 3.83 -4.22 -8.56
CA LEU A 71 3.58 -3.61 -7.24
C LEU A 71 3.26 -2.12 -7.34
N ARG A 72 3.97 -1.35 -8.16
CA ARG A 72 3.68 0.08 -8.36
C ARG A 72 2.29 0.29 -9.00
N HIS A 73 1.92 -0.55 -9.96
CA HIS A 73 0.56 -0.56 -10.52
C HIS A 73 -0.51 -1.00 -9.52
N ALA A 74 -0.18 -1.96 -8.64
CA ALA A 74 -1.05 -2.35 -7.54
C ALA A 74 -1.28 -1.20 -6.55
N LEU A 75 -0.25 -0.41 -6.23
CA LEU A 75 -0.37 0.78 -5.38
C LEU A 75 -1.26 1.86 -6.02
N SER A 76 -1.17 2.04 -7.34
CA SER A 76 -2.10 2.90 -8.08
C SER A 76 -3.54 2.42 -7.92
N CYS A 77 -3.78 1.11 -8.10
CA CYS A 77 -5.09 0.49 -7.94
C CYS A 77 -5.61 0.59 -6.50
N TYR A 78 -4.76 0.38 -5.50
CA TYR A 78 -5.13 0.47 -4.09
C TYR A 78 -5.71 1.86 -3.76
N ASN A 79 -5.11 2.92 -4.31
CA ASN A 79 -5.55 4.29 -4.06
C ASN A 79 -6.75 4.73 -4.91
N THR A 80 -6.81 4.30 -6.17
CA THR A 80 -7.74 4.90 -7.16
C THR A 80 -8.72 3.91 -7.79
N GLY A 81 -8.53 2.61 -7.59
CA GLY A 81 -9.19 1.54 -8.34
C GLY A 81 -8.66 1.35 -9.77
N SER A 82 -7.73 2.19 -10.23
CA SER A 82 -7.11 2.11 -11.56
C SER A 82 -5.64 1.72 -11.46
N LEU A 83 -5.18 0.84 -12.35
CA LEU A 83 -3.77 0.45 -12.42
C LEU A 83 -2.83 1.60 -12.83
N THR A 84 -3.36 2.72 -13.36
CA THR A 84 -2.53 3.83 -13.87
C THR A 84 -2.83 5.20 -13.25
N ALA A 85 -4.05 5.47 -12.78
CA ALA A 85 -4.43 6.82 -12.35
C ALA A 85 -3.64 7.36 -11.14
N GLY A 86 -3.13 6.46 -10.29
CA GLY A 86 -2.26 6.78 -9.16
C GLY A 86 -0.85 7.23 -9.56
N PHE A 87 -0.42 6.98 -10.80
CA PHE A 87 0.79 7.59 -11.34
C PHE A 87 0.50 9.03 -11.76
N THR A 88 -0.60 9.23 -12.50
CA THR A 88 -1.00 10.56 -13.00
C THR A 88 -1.25 11.56 -11.86
N ASN A 89 -1.84 11.10 -10.75
CA ASN A 89 -2.08 11.97 -9.58
C ASN A 89 -0.86 12.09 -8.63
N GLY A 90 0.25 11.44 -8.95
CA GLY A 90 1.51 11.46 -8.19
C GLY A 90 1.50 10.62 -6.90
N TYR A 91 0.45 9.85 -6.63
CA TYR A 91 0.39 9.00 -5.43
C TYR A 91 1.51 7.97 -5.40
N VAL A 92 1.71 7.22 -6.48
CA VAL A 92 2.71 6.14 -6.54
C VAL A 92 4.11 6.70 -6.28
N SER A 93 4.46 7.81 -6.93
CA SER A 93 5.76 8.47 -6.73
C SER A 93 5.98 8.89 -5.28
N LYS A 94 4.95 9.43 -4.61
CA LYS A 94 5.04 9.81 -3.20
C LYS A 94 5.27 8.61 -2.29
N VAL A 95 4.56 7.50 -2.51
CA VAL A 95 4.72 6.28 -1.72
C VAL A 95 6.12 5.70 -1.91
N VAL A 96 6.57 5.54 -3.16
CA VAL A 96 7.90 5.00 -3.47
C VAL A 96 9.00 5.87 -2.88
N ALA A 97 8.87 7.19 -2.90
CA ALA A 97 9.84 8.11 -2.31
C ALA A 97 10.00 7.95 -0.79
N GLN A 98 9.00 7.40 -0.08
CA GLN A 98 9.10 7.11 1.35
C GLN A 98 9.78 5.77 1.65
N ILE A 99 9.84 4.86 0.68
CA ILE A 99 10.48 3.55 0.84
C ILE A 99 11.99 3.77 0.89
N GLY A 100 12.63 3.39 2.01
CA GLY A 100 14.08 3.53 2.21
C GLY A 100 14.55 4.83 2.86
N GLN A 101 13.65 5.77 3.17
CA GLN A 101 13.98 7.00 3.92
C GLN A 101 14.20 6.74 5.41
N SER A 102 13.63 5.66 5.94
CA SER A 102 13.87 5.18 7.29
C SER A 102 14.96 4.09 7.26
N LYS A 103 16.22 4.50 7.18
CA LYS A 103 17.30 3.68 7.75
C LYS A 103 17.17 3.82 9.27
N PRO A 104 16.71 2.81 10.03
CA PRO A 104 16.75 2.90 11.47
C PRO A 104 18.21 3.14 11.86
N VAL A 105 18.49 4.28 12.48
CA VAL A 105 19.77 4.47 13.15
C VAL A 105 19.73 3.54 14.35
N ILE A 106 20.26 2.34 14.17
CA ILE A 106 20.47 1.40 15.26
C ILE A 106 21.60 2.04 16.09
N PRO A 107 21.35 2.49 17.34
CA PRO A 107 22.43 2.95 18.18
C PRO A 107 23.44 1.81 18.27
N ALA A 108 24.70 2.09 17.93
CA ALA A 108 25.76 1.11 18.13
C ALA A 108 25.71 0.66 19.59
N LEU A 109 25.55 -0.64 19.83
CA LEU A 109 25.90 -1.20 21.12
C LEU A 109 27.39 -0.89 21.31
N LYS A 110 27.76 -0.28 22.45
CA LYS A 110 29.18 -0.15 22.79
C LYS A 110 29.74 -1.57 22.78
N ALA A 111 30.73 -1.80 21.92
CA ALA A 111 31.44 -3.05 21.91
C ALA A 111 32.24 -3.14 23.21
N ASP A 112 31.80 -4.05 24.08
CA ASP A 112 32.68 -4.71 25.03
C ASP A 112 33.69 -5.48 24.14
N ASP A 113 34.96 -5.36 24.46
CA ASP A 113 36.17 -5.70 23.70
C ASP A 113 36.41 -7.21 23.43
N GLY A 114 35.42 -7.90 22.84
CA GLY A 114 35.51 -9.31 22.46
C GLY A 114 35.19 -9.54 20.98
N SER A 115 36.21 -9.40 20.13
CA SER A 115 36.17 -9.70 18.69
C SER A 115 35.65 -11.11 18.38
N THR A 116 34.60 -11.20 17.56
CA THR A 116 34.43 -12.29 16.60
C THR A 116 33.82 -11.74 15.31
N ASP A 117 34.55 -11.86 14.22
CA ASP A 117 34.14 -11.44 12.88
C ASP A 117 32.79 -12.07 12.51
N VAL A 118 31.75 -11.26 12.42
CA VAL A 118 30.50 -11.64 11.75
C VAL A 118 30.51 -11.00 10.38
N GLU A 119 30.76 -11.85 9.40
CA GLU A 119 30.69 -11.55 7.98
C GLU A 119 29.33 -10.93 7.65
N SER A 120 29.37 -9.73 7.06
CA SER A 120 28.19 -9.00 6.65
C SER A 120 27.48 -9.79 5.57
N VAL A 121 26.37 -10.44 5.91
CA VAL A 121 25.44 -10.94 4.92
C VAL A 121 24.70 -9.73 4.36
N ASP A 122 25.31 -9.14 3.33
CA ASP A 122 24.73 -8.11 2.49
C ASP A 122 23.65 -8.77 1.60
N THR A 123 22.54 -9.20 2.20
CA THR A 123 21.30 -9.36 1.44
C THR A 123 20.70 -7.98 1.29
N ALA A 124 21.28 -7.23 0.35
CA ALA A 124 20.57 -6.20 -0.36
C ALA A 124 19.23 -6.79 -0.80
N ILE A 125 18.16 -6.40 -0.13
CA ILE A 125 16.86 -6.28 -0.79
C ILE A 125 17.14 -5.36 -1.95
N ASP A 126 17.35 -5.93 -3.14
CA ASP A 126 17.73 -5.23 -4.35
C ASP A 126 16.90 -3.94 -4.44
N ALA A 127 17.58 -2.82 -4.21
CA ALA A 127 17.10 -1.53 -4.60
C ALA A 127 17.08 -1.54 -6.13
N VAL A 128 15.98 -2.04 -6.70
CA VAL A 128 15.75 -1.92 -8.14
C VAL A 128 15.82 -0.42 -8.46
N PRO A 129 16.70 0.00 -9.39
CA PRO A 129 16.91 1.40 -9.70
C PRO A 129 15.57 2.09 -9.98
N VAL A 130 15.42 3.27 -9.41
CA VAL A 130 14.22 4.12 -9.51
C VAL A 130 14.03 4.77 -10.89
N ASP A 131 14.88 4.42 -11.87
CA ASP A 131 14.88 5.06 -13.19
C ASP A 131 14.61 4.04 -14.31
N ALA A 132 13.36 4.02 -14.75
CA ALA A 132 12.99 3.86 -16.15
C ALA A 132 11.59 4.44 -16.32
N ALA A 133 11.51 5.60 -16.96
CA ALA A 133 10.28 6.08 -17.56
C ALA A 133 9.95 5.15 -18.74
N ASP A 134 9.13 4.13 -18.50
CA ASP A 134 8.66 3.27 -19.56
C ASP A 134 7.57 4.01 -20.35
N GLY A 135 7.86 4.24 -21.62
CA GLY A 135 7.03 4.97 -22.56
C GLY A 135 5.60 4.42 -22.64
N GLU A 136 4.65 5.34 -22.67
CA GLU A 136 3.23 5.07 -22.84
C GLU A 136 2.92 4.43 -24.20
N GLU A 137 2.22 3.30 -24.20
CA GLU A 137 1.26 2.99 -25.25
C GLU A 137 -0.12 2.82 -24.61
N GLN A 138 -1.08 3.68 -25.00
CA GLN A 138 -2.39 3.81 -24.37
C GLN A 138 -3.40 2.79 -24.95
N PRO A 139 -3.94 1.83 -24.16
CA PRO A 139 -5.08 1.05 -24.60
C PRO A 139 -6.41 1.79 -24.33
N LYS A 140 -7.31 1.69 -25.32
CA LYS A 140 -8.60 2.40 -25.40
C LYS A 140 -9.49 2.19 -24.17
N ARG A 141 -10.04 3.31 -23.68
CA ARG A 141 -10.99 3.40 -22.56
C ARG A 141 -12.18 2.45 -22.76
N ARG A 142 -12.42 1.55 -21.81
CA ARG A 142 -13.76 0.99 -21.58
C ARG A 142 -14.34 1.60 -20.30
N ARG A 143 -15.51 2.24 -20.45
CA ARG A 143 -16.39 2.53 -19.30
C ARG A 143 -16.84 1.20 -18.73
N TYR A 144 -16.91 1.10 -17.41
CA TYR A 144 -17.63 0.03 -16.75
C TYR A 144 -19.06 0.49 -16.53
N ASP A 145 -19.99 -0.26 -17.12
CA ASP A 145 -21.36 -0.41 -16.62
C ASP A 145 -21.36 -1.31 -15.37
#